data_AF-Q5DG35-F1
#
_entry.id   AF-Q5DG35-F1
#
_cell.length_a   1.000
_cell.length_b   1.000
_cell.length_c   1.000
_cell.angle_alpha   90.00
_cell.angle_beta   90.00
_cell.angle_gamma   90.00
#
_symmetry.space_group_name_H-M   'P 1'
#
loop_
_entity.id
_entity.type
_entity.pdbx_description
1 polymer ?
#
loop_
_entity_poly.entity_id
_entity_poly.type
_entity_poly.pdbx_seq_one_letter_code
_entity_poly.pdbx_strand_id
1 'polypeptide(L)'
;MKMIVDIIQIEAAVTQALMHYNDESSGGMYTRELPTEILYCLSPNRSINHALDTFGVNASTKELIVGVIYPTSVYQSNDTILLDYLSQIENTIQGTMNASLLITQSTKNIDAVCQEYGITNMERK
;
A
#
# COMPACT_ATOMS: atom_id res chain seq x y z
N MET A 1 -10.49 -0.54 -5.83
CA MET A 1 -9.26 0.14 -5.37
C MET A 1 -9.03 1.33 -6.27
N LYS A 2 -8.90 2.54 -5.71
CA LYS A 2 -8.99 3.79 -6.49
C LYS A 2 -7.67 4.55 -6.64
N MET A 3 -6.75 4.40 -5.69
CA MET A 3 -5.62 5.33 -5.55
C MET A 3 -4.25 4.70 -5.82
N ILE A 4 -4.21 3.41 -6.17
CA ILE A 4 -2.99 2.68 -6.50
C ILE A 4 -2.97 2.38 -8.00
N VAL A 5 -1.93 2.83 -8.69
CA VAL A 5 -1.76 2.63 -10.14
C VAL A 5 -0.81 1.48 -10.42
N ASP A 6 0.24 1.32 -9.61
CA ASP A 6 1.32 0.36 -9.84
C ASP A 6 1.90 -0.13 -8.51
N ILE A 7 2.50 -1.32 -8.50
CA ILE A 7 3.16 -1.89 -7.31
C ILE A 7 4.33 -1.02 -6.85
N ILE A 8 5.01 -0.33 -7.77
CA ILE A 8 6.13 0.57 -7.47
C ILE A 8 5.70 1.68 -6.49
N GLN A 9 4.46 2.15 -6.59
CA GLN A 9 3.91 3.15 -5.67
C GLN A 9 3.85 2.62 -4.22
N ILE A 10 3.46 1.34 -4.06
CA ILE A 10 3.41 0.68 -2.75
C ILE A 10 4.83 0.44 -2.24
N GLU A 11 5.73 -0.08 -3.08
CA GLU A 11 7.12 -0.34 -2.70
C GLU A 11 7.85 0.94 -2.24
N ALA A 12 7.62 2.07 -2.92
CA ALA A 12 8.17 3.36 -2.52
C ALA A 12 7.65 3.80 -1.14
N ALA A 13 6.34 3.70 -0.90
CA ALA A 13 5.74 4.06 0.39
C ALA A 13 6.22 3.15 1.53
N VAL A 14 6.34 1.84 1.28
CA VAL A 14 6.90 0.87 2.24
C VAL A 14 8.35 1.21 2.56
N THR A 15 9.16 1.53 1.55
CA THR A 15 10.57 1.91 1.74
C THR A 15 10.68 3.16 2.62
N GLN A 16 9.88 4.20 2.33
CA GLN A 16 9.89 5.42 3.13
C GLN A 16 9.42 5.17 4.58
N ALA A 17 8.36 4.39 4.77
CA ALA A 17 7.89 4.02 6.10
C ALA A 17 8.93 3.22 6.90
N LEU A 18 9.68 2.33 6.24
CA LEU A 18 10.79 1.61 6.86
C LEU A 18 11.97 2.53 7.22
N MET A 19 12.24 3.57 6.43
CA MET A 19 13.23 4.59 6.80
C MET A 19 12.77 5.35 8.06
N HIS A 20 11.53 5.80 8.11
CA HIS A 20 10.95 6.44 9.30
C HIS A 20 10.96 5.52 10.53
N TYR A 21 10.73 4.21 10.34
CA TYR A 21 10.72 3.22 11.42
C TYR A 21 12.11 2.91 11.97
N ASN A 22 13.13 2.82 11.11
CA ASN A 22 14.47 2.39 11.50
C ASN A 22 15.42 3.56 11.84
N ASP A 23 15.14 4.77 11.37
CA ASP A 23 16.05 5.91 11.48
C ASP A 23 15.33 7.13 12.08
N GLU A 24 15.44 7.32 13.39
CA GLU A 24 14.88 8.50 14.08
C GLU A 24 15.50 9.82 13.59
N SER A 25 16.70 9.80 13.01
CA SER A 25 17.32 11.02 12.45
C SER A 25 16.63 11.50 11.16
N SER A 26 15.84 10.64 10.52
CA SER A 26 14.97 10.98 9.39
C SER A 26 13.65 11.65 9.80
N GLY A 27 13.43 11.85 11.10
CA GLY A 27 12.21 12.44 11.67
C GLY A 27 11.29 11.43 12.36
N GLY A 28 11.62 10.13 12.29
CA GLY A 28 10.83 9.06 12.90
C GLY A 28 9.47 8.85 12.23
N MET A 29 8.69 7.91 12.76
CA MET A 29 7.31 7.71 12.31
C MET A 29 6.39 8.83 12.78
N TYR A 30 5.51 9.28 11.88
CA TYR A 30 4.45 10.23 12.22
C TYR A 30 3.23 9.53 12.84
N THR A 31 3.06 8.24 12.56
CA THR A 31 1.99 7.40 13.09
C THR A 31 2.51 6.46 14.19
N ARG A 32 1.60 5.69 14.79
CA ARG A 32 1.93 4.80 15.92
C ARG A 32 2.52 3.46 15.49
N GLU A 33 2.18 3.00 14.28
CA GLU A 33 2.48 1.66 13.82
C GLU A 33 2.89 1.67 12.35
N LEU A 34 3.77 0.74 11.95
CA LEU A 34 4.28 0.65 10.58
C LEU A 34 3.17 0.53 9.51
N PRO A 35 2.08 -0.26 9.69
CA PRO A 35 1.01 -0.31 8.70
C PRO A 35 0.35 1.06 8.46
N THR A 36 0.11 1.84 9.51
CA THR A 36 -0.46 3.19 9.36
C THR A 36 0.56 4.17 8.78
N GLU A 37 1.85 3.97 9.03
CA GLU A 37 2.92 4.79 8.45
C GLU A 37 3.03 4.56 6.94
N ILE A 38 2.83 3.33 6.47
CA ILE A 38 2.80 3.02 5.03
C ILE A 38 1.66 3.76 4.33
N LEU A 39 0.46 3.75 4.93
CA LEU A 39 -0.67 4.51 4.39
C LEU A 39 -0.40 6.00 4.40
N TYR A 40 0.24 6.51 5.45
CA TYR A 40 0.69 7.90 5.53
C TYR A 40 1.68 8.26 4.41
N CYS A 41 2.68 7.42 4.17
CA CYS A 41 3.68 7.61 3.10
C CYS A 41 3.09 7.47 1.69
N LEU A 42 1.94 6.82 1.51
CA LEU A 42 1.20 6.84 0.25
C LEU A 42 0.55 8.20 -0.01
N SER A 43 0.15 8.93 1.03
CA SER A 43 -0.57 10.18 0.85
C SER A 43 0.35 11.33 0.42
N PRO A 44 -0.06 12.15 -0.58
CA PRO A 44 0.66 13.37 -0.90
C PRO A 44 0.49 14.46 0.16
N ASN A 45 -0.42 14.29 1.12
CA ASN A 45 -0.65 15.24 2.19
C ASN A 45 -0.10 14.74 3.54
N ARG A 46 0.12 15.66 4.47
CA ARG A 46 0.63 15.36 5.82
C ARG A 46 -0.48 15.12 6.85
N SER A 47 -1.68 14.73 6.41
CA SER A 47 -2.83 14.46 7.27
C SER A 47 -3.03 12.96 7.41
N ILE A 48 -2.81 12.44 8.62
CA ILE A 48 -3.02 11.02 8.94
C ILE A 48 -4.47 10.60 8.63
N ASN A 49 -5.45 11.42 8.98
CA ASN A 49 -6.86 11.11 8.72
C ASN A 49 -7.13 10.98 7.22
N HIS A 50 -6.60 11.90 6.42
CA HIS A 50 -6.77 11.86 4.97
C HIS A 50 -6.10 10.63 4.36
N ALA A 51 -4.91 10.27 4.83
CA ALA A 51 -4.23 9.06 4.39
C ALA A 51 -5.06 7.80 4.67
N LEU A 52 -5.61 7.68 5.88
CA LEU A 52 -6.45 6.53 6.27
C LEU A 52 -7.77 6.50 5.51
N ASP A 53 -8.42 7.65 5.31
CA ASP A 53 -9.69 7.73 4.57
C ASP A 53 -9.51 7.41 3.08
N THR A 54 -8.36 7.78 2.51
CA THR A 54 -8.08 7.68 1.07
C THR A 54 -7.47 6.33 0.67
N PHE A 55 -6.53 5.83 1.46
CA PHE A 55 -5.76 4.60 1.17
C PHE A 55 -6.13 3.42 2.06
N GLY A 56 -6.83 3.66 3.18
CA GLY A 56 -7.31 2.61 4.07
C GLY A 56 -8.56 1.88 3.54
N VAL A 57 -8.89 0.78 4.22
CA VAL A 57 -10.11 0.00 3.95
C VAL A 57 -11.29 0.64 4.69
N ASN A 58 -12.44 0.75 4.01
CA ASN A 58 -13.69 1.19 4.63
C ASN A 58 -14.84 0.23 4.29
N ALA A 59 -16.02 0.46 4.87
CA ALA A 59 -17.18 -0.42 4.70
C ALA A 59 -17.65 -0.57 3.23
N SER A 60 -17.29 0.36 2.35
CA SER A 60 -17.62 0.31 0.92
C SER A 60 -16.56 -0.36 0.05
N THR A 61 -15.39 -0.71 0.61
CA THR A 61 -14.29 -1.33 -0.12
C THR A 61 -14.70 -2.68 -0.72
N LYS A 62 -14.53 -2.83 -2.03
CA LYS A 62 -14.82 -4.06 -2.79
C LYS A 62 -13.58 -4.77 -3.32
N GLU A 63 -12.45 -4.06 -3.36
CA GLU A 63 -11.16 -4.56 -3.82
C GLU A 63 -10.10 -3.93 -2.94
N LEU A 64 -9.15 -4.74 -2.48
CA LEU A 64 -8.09 -4.34 -1.57
C LEU A 64 -6.78 -5.04 -1.92
N ILE A 65 -5.67 -4.46 -1.48
CA ILE A 65 -4.35 -5.09 -1.51
C ILE A 65 -3.98 -5.41 -0.07
N VAL A 66 -3.42 -6.61 0.13
CA VAL A 66 -2.79 -6.98 1.40
C VAL A 66 -1.29 -7.01 1.19
N GLY A 67 -0.57 -6.15 1.91
CA GLY A 67 0.89 -6.19 1.99
C GLY A 67 1.32 -7.02 3.19
N VAL A 68 2.14 -8.05 2.96
CA VAL A 68 2.77 -8.83 4.04
C VAL A 68 4.22 -8.39 4.15
N ILE A 69 4.56 -7.76 5.27
CA ILE A 69 5.91 -7.29 5.57
C ILE A 69 6.40 -8.06 6.78
N TYR A 70 7.45 -8.85 6.60
CA TYR A 70 8.09 -9.59 7.68
C TYR A 70 9.61 -9.53 7.51
N PRO A 71 10.38 -9.45 8.60
CA PRO A 71 11.82 -9.52 8.53
C PRO A 71 12.25 -10.91 8.05
N THR A 72 13.08 -10.96 7.02
CA THR A 72 13.73 -12.20 6.60
C THR A 72 15.19 -11.93 6.24
N SER A 73 16.09 -12.83 6.63
CA SER A 73 17.49 -12.81 6.24
C SER A 73 17.75 -13.56 4.92
N VAL A 74 16.78 -14.33 4.43
CA VAL A 74 16.90 -15.17 3.22
C VAL A 74 15.53 -15.30 2.55
N TYR A 75 15.42 -14.89 1.28
CA TYR A 75 14.23 -15.21 0.47
C TYR A 75 14.21 -16.72 0.18
N GLN A 76 13.24 -17.45 0.72
CA GLN A 76 13.05 -18.87 0.46
C GLN A 76 11.73 -19.09 -0.28
N SER A 77 11.76 -19.80 -1.40
CA SER A 77 10.57 -20.06 -2.22
C SER A 77 9.53 -20.95 -1.51
N ASN A 78 9.93 -21.69 -0.48
CA ASN A 78 9.07 -22.50 0.38
C ASN A 78 8.97 -21.89 1.78
N ASP A 79 8.78 -20.57 1.87
CA ASP A 79 8.66 -19.87 3.14
C ASP A 79 7.34 -20.26 3.84
N THR A 80 7.46 -21.13 4.84
CA THR A 80 6.34 -21.58 5.69
C THR A 80 5.65 -20.41 6.39
N ILE A 81 6.38 -19.33 6.69
CA ILE A 81 5.83 -18.14 7.34
C ILE A 81 4.89 -17.42 6.35
N LEU A 82 5.31 -17.30 5.09
CA LEU A 82 4.48 -16.71 4.05
C LEU A 82 3.20 -17.52 3.82
N LEU A 83 3.30 -18.85 3.82
CA LEU A 83 2.14 -19.74 3.70
C LEU A 83 1.16 -19.57 4.88
N ASP A 84 1.66 -19.44 6.10
CA ASP A 84 0.84 -19.18 7.28
C ASP A 84 0.10 -17.83 7.19
N TYR A 85 0.78 -16.78 6.71
CA TYR A 85 0.14 -15.49 6.47
C TYR A 85 -0.92 -15.57 5.37
N LEU A 86 -0.66 -16.28 4.28
CA LEU A 86 -1.65 -16.48 3.21
C LEU A 86 -2.89 -17.20 3.74
N SER A 87 -2.72 -18.24 4.55
CA SER A 87 -3.84 -18.94 5.18
C SER A 87 -4.65 -18.02 6.11
N GLN A 88 -3.99 -17.18 6.91
CA GLN A 88 -4.69 -16.20 7.76
C GLN A 88 -5.48 -15.18 6.93
N ILE A 89 -4.92 -14.71 5.82
CA ILE A 89 -5.58 -13.76 4.92
C ILE A 89 -6.84 -14.39 4.32
N GLU A 90 -6.74 -15.62 3.82
CA GLU A 90 -7.87 -16.36 3.23
C GLU A 90 -9.01 -16.58 4.24
N ASN A 91 -8.67 -16.82 5.51
CA ASN A 91 -9.67 -17.00 6.57
C ASN A 91 -10.28 -15.67 7.05
N THR A 92 -9.55 -14.56 6.90
CA THR A 92 -9.98 -13.24 7.39
C THR A 92 -10.79 -12.48 6.35
N ILE A 93 -10.42 -12.60 5.07
CA ILE A 93 -10.97 -11.78 3.99
C ILE A 93 -11.91 -12.62 3.14
N GLN A 94 -13.20 -12.29 3.18
CA GLN A 94 -14.19 -12.86 2.28
C GLN A 94 -14.03 -12.24 0.88
N GLY A 95 -13.38 -12.95 -0.03
CA GLY A 95 -13.19 -12.50 -1.41
C GLY A 95 -12.48 -13.52 -2.28
N THR A 96 -12.12 -13.10 -3.49
CA THR A 96 -11.34 -13.90 -4.43
C THR A 96 -10.01 -13.22 -4.68
N MET A 97 -8.91 -13.95 -4.47
CA MET A 97 -7.58 -13.45 -4.78
C MET A 97 -7.41 -13.27 -6.29
N ASN A 98 -6.95 -12.09 -6.71
CA ASN A 98 -6.71 -11.79 -8.12
C ASN A 98 -5.32 -11.15 -8.27
N ALA A 99 -4.36 -11.96 -8.71
CA ALA A 99 -2.98 -11.51 -8.92
C ALA A 99 -2.83 -10.49 -10.07
N SER A 100 -3.80 -10.42 -10.98
CA SER A 100 -3.76 -9.54 -12.16
C SER A 100 -4.40 -8.16 -11.93
N LEU A 101 -4.88 -7.88 -10.72
CA LEU A 101 -5.67 -6.68 -10.43
C LEU A 101 -4.84 -5.39 -10.59
N LEU A 102 -3.57 -5.40 -10.19
CA LEU A 102 -2.70 -4.21 -10.24
C LEU A 102 -2.45 -3.73 -11.68
N ILE A 103 -2.23 -4.67 -12.62
CA ILE A 103 -1.94 -4.36 -14.03
C ILE A 103 -3.19 -3.84 -14.75
N THR A 104 -4.37 -4.33 -14.37
CA THR A 104 -5.63 -4.00 -15.06
C THR A 104 -6.30 -2.73 -14.53
N GLN A 105 -5.91 -2.25 -13.34
CA GLN A 105 -6.47 -1.05 -12.73
C GLN A 105 -5.69 0.24 -13.02
N SER A 106 -4.43 0.15 -13.48
CA SER A 106 -3.60 1.32 -13.80
C SER A 106 -4.26 2.30 -14.77
N THR A 107 -5.16 1.82 -15.64
CA THR A 107 -5.84 2.65 -16.65
C THR A 107 -7.19 3.22 -16.19
N LYS A 108 -7.86 2.60 -15.20
CA LYS A 108 -9.24 2.96 -14.85
C LYS A 108 -9.36 4.15 -13.91
N ASN A 109 -8.35 4.44 -13.10
CA ASN A 109 -8.43 5.44 -12.04
C ASN A 109 -7.42 6.58 -12.17
N ILE A 110 -6.78 6.71 -13.33
CA ILE A 110 -5.63 7.61 -13.49
C ILE A 110 -5.99 9.08 -13.24
N ASP A 111 -7.21 9.49 -13.59
CA ASP A 111 -7.68 10.86 -13.36
C ASP A 111 -7.86 11.17 -11.86
N ALA A 112 -8.44 10.23 -11.10
CA ALA A 112 -8.61 10.37 -9.65
C ALA A 112 -7.26 10.42 -8.92
N VAL A 113 -6.30 9.59 -9.37
CA VAL A 113 -4.93 9.60 -8.86
C VAL A 113 -4.24 10.93 -9.20
N CYS A 114 -4.34 11.41 -10.44
CA CYS A 114 -3.75 12.69 -10.82
C CYS A 114 -4.31 13.84 -9.97
N GLN A 115 -5.61 13.84 -9.70
CA GLN A 115 -6.23 14.85 -8.84
C GLN A 115 -5.69 14.79 -7.40
N GLU A 116 -5.60 13.60 -6.81
CA GLU A 116 -5.08 13.40 -5.45
C GLU A 116 -3.63 13.88 -5.31
N TYR A 117 -2.77 13.50 -6.26
CA TYR A 117 -1.35 13.85 -6.26
C TYR A 117 -1.06 15.24 -6.87
N GLY A 118 -2.07 15.99 -7.31
CA GLY A 118 -1.90 17.32 -7.90
C GLY A 118 -1.16 17.33 -9.26
N ILE A 119 -1.24 16.23 -10.02
CA ILE A 119 -0.59 16.07 -11.32
C ILE A 119 -1.47 16.74 -12.39
N THR A 120 -0.98 17.84 -12.97
CA THR A 120 -1.76 18.64 -13.94
C THR A 120 -1.45 18.33 -15.40
N ASN A 121 -0.30 17.72 -15.70
CA ASN A 121 0.11 17.35 -17.05
C ASN A 121 0.70 15.94 -17.03
N MET A 122 -0.01 14.98 -17.62
CA MET A 122 0.57 13.68 -17.94
C MET A 122 0.99 13.66 -19.40
N GLU A 123 2.29 13.50 -19.66
CA GLU A 123 2.77 13.08 -20.98
C GLU A 123 2.31 11.64 -21.21
N ARG A 124 1.17 11.47 -21.89
CA ARG A 124 0.72 10.16 -22.34
C ARG A 124 1.59 9.76 -23.54
N LYS A 125 2.57 8.88 -23.32
CA LYS A 125 3.32 8.21 -24.39
C LYS A 125 2.53 7.07 -24.99
#